data_AF-A0A6G3MKR8-F1
#
_entry.id   AF-A0A6G3MKR8-F1
#
_cell.length_a   1.000
_cell.length_b   1.000
_cell.length_c   1.000
_cell.angle_alpha   90.00
_cell.angle_beta   90.00
_cell.angle_gamma   90.00
#
_symmetry.space_group_name_H-M   'P 1'
#
loop_
_entity.id
_entity.type
_entity.pdbx_description
1 polymer ?
#
loop_
_entity_poly.entity_id
_entity_poly.type
_entity_poly.pdbx_seq_one_letter_code
_entity_poly.pdbx_strand_id
1 'polypeptide(L)'
;MSLTSLSIQLENLKTGYYTEDNGVISRYSLIYDSTSVKKISKETALEDARSGLEELIIINKNFTQFKQSLFSADSMMISRINMTKTENKVINKEINRFLFLISPYLMLSCAHMVIEWLLFKHSINIHNQESYFFSFLPYHET
;
A
#
# COMPACT_ATOMS: atom_id res chain seq x y z
N MET A 1 29.62 -1.95 18.55
CA MET A 1 28.79 -1.28 19.57
C MET A 1 27.51 -2.09 19.72
N SER A 2 27.15 -2.54 20.92
CA SER A 2 25.87 -3.23 21.10
C SER A 2 24.71 -2.23 21.06
N LEU A 3 23.66 -2.56 20.34
CA LEU A 3 22.43 -1.76 20.32
C LEU A 3 21.83 -1.72 21.73
N THR A 4 21.38 -0.54 22.17
CA THR A 4 20.72 -0.40 23.48
C THR A 4 19.26 -0.87 23.38
N SER A 5 18.66 -1.26 24.51
CA SER A 5 17.24 -1.61 24.58
C SER A 5 16.33 -0.52 23.98
N LEU A 6 16.66 0.75 24.24
CA LEU A 6 15.94 1.90 23.67
C LEU A 6 16.12 1.99 22.15
N SER A 7 17.32 1.73 21.63
CA SER A 7 17.59 1.70 20.18
C SER A 7 16.73 0.66 19.48
N ILE A 8 16.61 -0.53 20.07
CA ILE A 8 15.78 -1.63 19.56
C ILE A 8 14.29 -1.25 19.61
N GLN A 9 13.83 -0.63 20.69
CA GLN A 9 12.44 -0.18 20.81
C GLN A 9 12.09 0.90 19.78
N LEU A 10 12.99 1.86 19.55
CA LEU A 10 12.81 2.90 18.53
C LEU A 10 12.79 2.31 17.12
N GLU A 11 13.63 1.31 16.85
CA GLU A 11 13.65 0.60 15.57
C GLU A 11 12.32 -0.14 15.31
N ASN A 12 11.79 -0.82 16.33
CA ASN A 12 10.49 -1.49 16.26
C ASN A 12 9.31 -0.54 16.09
N LEU A 13 9.45 0.76 16.40
CA LEU A 13 8.41 1.77 16.17
C LEU A 13 8.41 2.34 14.75
N LYS A 14 9.47 2.12 13.94
CA LYS A 14 9.57 2.61 12.56
C LYS A 14 8.74 1.80 11.55
N THR A 15 7.79 0.97 12.00
CA THR A 15 6.93 0.19 11.12
C THR A 15 6.21 1.09 10.10
N GLY A 16 6.54 0.93 8.83
CA GLY A 16 5.87 1.62 7.70
C GLY A 16 6.75 2.64 6.99
N TYR A 17 7.87 3.00 7.59
CA TYR A 17 8.74 4.07 7.11
C TYR A 17 10.20 3.61 7.08
N TYR A 18 10.98 4.17 6.18
CA TYR A 18 12.44 3.98 6.16
C TYR A 18 13.15 5.29 6.51
N THR A 19 14.41 5.19 6.90
CA THR A 19 15.28 6.34 7.14
C THR A 19 16.20 6.50 5.95
N GLU A 20 16.18 7.66 5.29
CA GLU A 20 17.13 8.05 4.25
C GLU A 20 18.54 8.24 4.83
N ASP A 21 19.58 8.22 3.98
CA ASP A 21 20.98 8.40 4.39
C ASP A 21 21.24 9.73 5.13
N ASN A 22 20.43 10.74 4.86
CA ASN A 22 20.46 12.06 5.50
C ASN A 22 19.72 12.10 6.87
N GLY A 23 19.20 10.97 7.35
CA GLY A 23 18.45 10.83 8.59
C GLY A 23 16.95 11.17 8.50
N VAL A 24 16.44 11.54 7.33
CA VAL A 24 15.03 11.88 7.13
C VAL A 24 14.18 10.62 7.05
N ILE A 25 13.04 10.61 7.77
CA ILE A 25 12.06 9.53 7.69
C ILE A 25 11.18 9.74 6.46
N SER A 26 11.04 8.70 5.63
CA SER A 26 10.21 8.71 4.42
C SER A 26 9.32 7.48 4.36
N ARG A 27 8.20 7.59 3.64
CA ARG A 27 7.29 6.46 3.39
C ARG A 27 7.67 5.75 2.10
N TYR A 28 7.40 4.45 2.04
CA TYR A 28 7.56 3.69 0.79
C TYR A 28 6.54 4.18 -0.25
N SER A 29 6.99 4.23 -1.50
CA SER A 29 6.22 4.67 -2.65
C SER A 29 6.71 3.93 -3.89
N LEU A 30 5.78 3.55 -4.76
CA LEU A 30 6.02 2.92 -6.04
C LEU A 30 6.13 3.95 -7.17
N ILE A 31 5.39 5.06 -7.09
CA ILE A 31 5.25 6.04 -8.20
C ILE A 31 5.79 7.44 -7.90
N TYR A 32 5.89 7.83 -6.63
CA TYR A 32 6.42 9.12 -6.19
C TYR A 32 7.88 9.01 -5.76
N ASP A 33 8.69 10.01 -6.11
CA ASP A 33 10.06 10.16 -5.64
C ASP A 33 10.13 10.63 -4.17
N SER A 34 11.31 10.58 -3.57
CA SER A 34 11.51 10.96 -2.16
C SER A 34 11.12 12.41 -1.83
N THR A 35 11.04 13.29 -2.83
CA THR A 35 10.62 14.68 -2.64
C THR A 35 9.11 14.86 -2.74
N SER A 36 8.44 14.26 -3.73
CA SER A 36 7.00 14.37 -3.92
C SER A 36 6.21 13.52 -2.92
N VAL A 37 6.75 12.37 -2.51
CA VAL A 37 6.11 11.45 -1.56
C VAL A 37 5.80 12.11 -0.20
N LYS A 38 6.59 13.12 0.18
CA LYS A 38 6.43 13.91 1.42
C LYS A 38 5.34 14.99 1.32
N LYS A 39 5.02 15.43 0.11
CA LYS A 39 4.08 16.53 -0.14
C LYS A 39 2.68 16.05 -0.48
N ILE A 40 2.56 14.84 -1.00
CA ILE A 40 1.27 14.36 -1.49
C ILE A 40 0.31 14.04 -0.35
N SER A 41 -0.92 14.50 -0.52
CA SER A 41 -2.01 14.28 0.42
C SER A 41 -2.67 12.92 0.19
N LYS A 42 -3.44 12.45 1.18
CA LYS A 42 -4.20 11.19 1.05
C LYS A 42 -5.32 11.34 0.04
N GLU A 43 -5.89 12.53 -0.07
CA GLU A 43 -6.97 12.87 -0.98
C GLU A 43 -6.50 12.74 -2.44
N THR A 44 -5.35 13.32 -2.78
CA THR A 44 -4.77 13.21 -4.12
C THR A 44 -4.40 11.76 -4.44
N ALA A 45 -3.75 11.06 -3.50
CA ALA A 45 -3.38 9.66 -3.72
C ALA A 45 -4.61 8.75 -3.91
N LEU A 46 -5.72 9.02 -3.20
CA LEU A 46 -6.97 8.28 -3.38
C LEU A 46 -7.64 8.63 -4.71
N GLU A 47 -7.63 9.88 -5.13
CA GLU A 47 -8.18 10.31 -6.42
C GLU A 47 -7.44 9.62 -7.59
N ASP A 48 -6.11 9.65 -7.55
CA ASP A 48 -5.23 8.95 -8.48
C ASP A 48 -5.57 7.46 -8.52
N ALA A 49 -5.61 6.80 -7.37
CA ALA A 49 -5.93 5.37 -7.30
C ALA A 49 -7.35 5.04 -7.79
N ARG A 50 -8.33 5.92 -7.57
CA ARG A 50 -9.68 5.74 -8.09
C ARG A 50 -9.71 5.84 -9.61
N SER A 51 -8.96 6.77 -10.20
CA SER A 51 -8.80 6.85 -11.66
C SER A 51 -8.20 5.56 -12.22
N GLY A 52 -7.10 5.09 -11.62
CA GLY A 52 -6.47 3.83 -12.02
C GLY A 52 -7.40 2.62 -11.86
N LEU A 53 -8.25 2.61 -10.82
CA LEU A 53 -9.23 1.56 -10.61
C LEU A 53 -10.31 1.56 -11.70
N GLU A 54 -10.81 2.71 -12.15
CA GLU A 54 -11.79 2.76 -13.24
C GLU A 54 -11.20 2.19 -14.55
N GLU A 55 -9.94 2.49 -14.85
CA GLU A 55 -9.23 1.90 -15.99
C GLU A 55 -9.10 0.37 -15.86
N LEU A 56 -8.72 -0.12 -14.67
CA LEU A 56 -8.67 -1.55 -14.40
C LEU A 56 -10.04 -2.22 -14.52
N ILE A 57 -11.13 -1.54 -14.15
CA ILE A 57 -12.50 -2.06 -14.26
C ILE A 57 -12.91 -2.24 -15.73
N ILE A 58 -12.48 -1.34 -16.62
CA ILE A 58 -12.71 -1.47 -18.06
C ILE A 58 -12.06 -2.75 -18.59
N ILE A 59 -10.85 -3.08 -18.11
CA ILE A 59 -10.11 -4.29 -18.50
C ILE A 59 -10.71 -5.54 -17.85
N ASN A 60 -11.03 -5.48 -16.56
CA ASN A 60 -11.58 -6.60 -15.78
C ASN A 60 -12.61 -6.10 -14.76
N LYS A 61 -13.88 -6.36 -15.06
CA LYS A 61 -15.03 -5.95 -14.22
C LYS A 61 -15.00 -6.50 -12.80
N ASN A 62 -14.20 -7.54 -12.51
CA ASN A 62 -14.07 -8.07 -11.16
C ASN A 62 -13.47 -7.04 -10.18
N PHE A 63 -12.80 -5.99 -10.65
CA PHE A 63 -12.30 -4.92 -9.79
C PHE A 63 -13.41 -4.03 -9.20
N THR A 64 -14.62 -4.02 -9.77
CA THR A 64 -15.74 -3.18 -9.28
C THR A 64 -16.09 -3.47 -7.83
N GLN A 65 -15.90 -4.72 -7.36
CA GLN A 65 -16.20 -5.12 -5.99
C GLN A 65 -15.40 -4.38 -4.91
N PHE A 66 -14.26 -3.76 -5.27
CA PHE A 66 -13.39 -3.05 -4.31
C PHE A 66 -13.65 -1.53 -4.25
N LYS A 67 -14.47 -1.00 -5.18
CA LYS A 67 -14.74 0.44 -5.30
C LYS A 67 -15.40 1.03 -4.05
N GLN A 68 -16.30 0.27 -3.43
CA GLN A 68 -17.01 0.69 -2.22
C GLN A 68 -16.32 0.27 -0.92
N SER A 69 -15.19 -0.41 -0.99
CA SER A 69 -14.40 -0.83 0.18
C SER A 69 -13.04 -0.14 0.19
N LEU A 70 -12.01 -0.77 -0.37
CA LEU A 70 -10.60 -0.32 -0.35
C LEU A 70 -10.40 1.06 -0.99
N PHE A 71 -11.28 1.45 -1.92
CA PHE A 71 -11.19 2.70 -2.68
C PHE A 71 -12.39 3.65 -2.45
N SER A 72 -13.16 3.41 -1.39
CA SER A 72 -14.23 4.32 -0.95
C SER A 72 -13.64 5.62 -0.38
N ALA A 73 -14.44 6.68 -0.31
CA ALA A 73 -14.02 7.90 0.39
C ALA A 73 -13.70 7.63 1.88
N ASP A 74 -14.46 6.74 2.50
CA ASP A 74 -14.29 6.35 3.91
C ASP A 74 -12.98 5.60 4.17
N SER A 75 -12.40 4.98 3.13
CA SER A 75 -11.11 4.29 3.22
C SER A 75 -10.01 5.21 3.76
N MET A 76 -10.09 6.53 3.55
CA MET A 76 -9.16 7.53 4.09
C MET A 76 -9.13 7.56 5.63
N MET A 77 -10.25 7.25 6.27
CA MET A 77 -10.40 7.31 7.74
C MET A 77 -9.93 6.01 8.42
N ILE A 78 -9.82 4.91 7.67
CA ILE A 78 -9.47 3.60 8.23
C ILE A 78 -8.00 3.59 8.67
N SER A 79 -7.73 3.48 9.96
CA SER A 79 -6.36 3.31 10.48
C SER A 79 -6.20 1.93 11.08
N ARG A 80 -5.32 1.10 10.51
CA ARG A 80 -5.05 -0.27 10.99
C ARG A 80 -4.60 -0.32 12.45
N ILE A 81 -3.93 0.72 12.92
CA ILE A 81 -3.47 0.85 14.31
C ILE A 81 -4.65 1.00 15.27
N ASN A 82 -5.76 1.58 14.80
CA ASN A 82 -6.96 1.83 15.59
C ASN A 82 -8.01 0.71 15.44
N MET A 83 -7.72 -0.32 14.62
CA MET A 83 -8.61 -1.45 14.38
C MET A 83 -8.30 -2.62 15.32
N THR A 84 -9.34 -3.35 15.70
CA THR A 84 -9.20 -4.62 16.42
C THR A 84 -8.47 -5.66 15.57
N LYS A 85 -7.96 -6.72 16.22
CA LYS A 85 -7.32 -7.85 15.53
C LYS A 85 -8.25 -8.52 14.52
N THR A 86 -9.54 -8.60 14.83
CA THR A 86 -10.55 -9.21 13.95
C THR A 86 -10.82 -8.35 12.73
N GLU A 87 -10.95 -7.04 12.88
CA GLU A 87 -11.13 -6.12 11.74
C GLU A 87 -9.89 -6.09 10.84
N ASN A 88 -8.69 -6.09 11.44
CA ASN A 88 -7.44 -6.18 10.70
C ASN A 88 -7.32 -7.46 9.86
N LYS A 89 -7.89 -8.59 10.33
CA LYS A 89 -7.95 -9.83 9.55
C LYS A 89 -8.91 -9.73 8.37
N VAL A 90 -10.04 -9.05 8.52
CA VAL A 90 -11.03 -8.86 7.44
C VAL A 90 -10.40 -8.05 6.30
N ILE A 91 -9.80 -6.90 6.63
CA ILE A 91 -9.16 -6.06 5.61
C ILE A 91 -7.93 -6.75 4.98
N ASN A 92 -7.17 -7.54 5.75
CA ASN A 92 -6.08 -8.35 5.18
C ASN A 92 -6.58 -9.35 4.14
N LYS A 93 -7.68 -10.04 4.43
CA LYS A 93 -8.28 -11.00 3.49
C LYS A 93 -8.73 -10.32 2.21
N GLU A 94 -9.34 -9.14 2.33
CA GLU A 94 -9.79 -8.37 1.17
C GLU A 94 -8.61 -7.89 0.32
N ILE A 95 -7.57 -7.34 0.94
CA ILE A 95 -6.35 -6.90 0.25
C ILE A 95 -5.63 -8.08 -0.41
N ASN A 96 -5.51 -9.23 0.26
CA ASN A 96 -4.87 -10.40 -0.36
C ASN A 96 -5.64 -10.88 -1.61
N ARG A 97 -6.98 -10.83 -1.57
CA ARG A 97 -7.81 -11.11 -2.75
C ARG A 97 -7.57 -10.09 -3.86
N PHE A 98 -7.42 -8.82 -3.51
CA PHE A 98 -7.09 -7.76 -4.46
C PHE A 98 -5.71 -7.99 -5.10
N LEU A 99 -4.68 -8.27 -4.30
CA LEU A 99 -3.29 -8.49 -4.74
C LEU A 99 -3.18 -9.71 -5.67
N PHE A 100 -3.92 -10.78 -5.38
CA PHE A 100 -4.01 -11.92 -6.29
C PHE A 100 -4.66 -11.54 -7.63
N LEU A 101 -5.75 -10.77 -7.59
CA LEU A 101 -6.47 -10.37 -8.81
C LEU A 101 -5.67 -9.39 -9.68
N ILE A 102 -4.92 -8.46 -9.07
CA ILE A 102 -4.14 -7.44 -9.79
C ILE A 102 -2.81 -7.97 -10.34
N SER A 103 -2.28 -9.08 -9.80
CA SER A 103 -0.98 -9.63 -10.20
C SER A 103 -0.77 -9.67 -11.72
N PRO A 104 -1.69 -10.17 -12.57
CA PRO A 104 -1.48 -10.22 -14.02
C PRO A 104 -1.40 -8.86 -14.73
N TYR A 105 -1.71 -7.76 -14.04
CA TYR A 105 -1.86 -6.42 -14.58
C TYR A 105 -0.78 -5.46 -14.10
N LEU A 106 0.21 -5.91 -13.32
CA LEU A 106 1.23 -5.04 -12.72
C LEU A 106 2.16 -4.37 -13.73
N MET A 107 2.12 -4.73 -15.01
CA MET A 107 2.82 -3.97 -16.07
C MET A 107 2.09 -2.68 -16.48
N LEU A 108 0.87 -2.46 -16.03
CA LEU A 108 0.06 -1.30 -16.36
C LEU A 108 0.27 -0.17 -15.35
N SER A 109 0.42 1.07 -15.83
CA SER A 109 0.55 2.24 -14.97
C SER A 109 -0.66 2.42 -14.03
N CYS A 110 -1.87 2.12 -14.49
CA CYS A 110 -3.08 2.17 -13.66
C CYS A 110 -3.04 1.16 -12.49
N ALA A 111 -2.37 0.01 -12.66
CA ALA A 111 -2.17 -0.94 -11.58
C ALA A 111 -1.24 -0.37 -10.51
N HIS A 112 -0.18 0.35 -10.91
CA HIS A 112 0.74 1.00 -9.98
C HIS A 112 0.07 2.08 -9.14
N MET A 113 -0.81 2.90 -9.72
CA MET A 113 -1.58 3.93 -8.98
C MET A 113 -2.43 3.29 -7.86
N VAL A 114 -3.04 2.15 -8.17
CA VAL A 114 -3.89 1.44 -7.23
C VAL A 114 -3.07 0.77 -6.13
N ILE A 115 -1.93 0.16 -6.47
CA ILE A 115 -0.99 -0.41 -5.50
C ILE A 115 -0.40 0.68 -4.59
N GLU A 116 -0.09 1.86 -5.13
CA GLU A 116 0.43 3.00 -4.35
C GLU A 116 -0.53 3.37 -3.22
N TRP A 117 -1.84 3.43 -3.48
CA TRP A 117 -2.82 3.67 -2.43
C TRP A 117 -2.80 2.60 -1.34
N LEU A 118 -2.71 1.33 -1.72
CA LEU A 118 -2.62 0.24 -0.75
C LEU A 118 -1.32 0.31 0.08
N LEU A 119 -0.22 0.72 -0.52
CA LEU A 119 1.06 0.93 0.16
C LEU A 119 0.96 2.12 1.14
N PHE A 120 0.45 3.25 0.68
CA PHE A 120 0.30 4.47 1.47
C PHE A 120 -0.68 4.27 2.63
N LYS A 121 -1.88 3.75 2.34
CA LYS A 121 -2.97 3.73 3.32
C LYS A 121 -2.97 2.48 4.20
N HIS A 122 -2.65 1.33 3.61
CA HIS A 122 -2.79 0.04 4.26
C HIS A 122 -1.45 -0.63 4.58
N SER A 123 -0.32 0.01 4.25
CA SER A 123 1.05 -0.49 4.51
C SER A 123 1.17 -1.98 4.16
N ILE A 124 0.75 -2.34 2.95
CA ILE A 124 0.69 -3.75 2.51
C ILE A 124 2.06 -4.43 2.49
N ASN A 125 3.14 -3.65 2.36
CA ASN A 125 4.52 -4.10 2.52
C ASN A 125 4.85 -4.59 3.94
N ILE A 126 3.96 -4.39 4.92
CA ILE A 126 4.09 -4.83 6.31
C ILE A 126 2.97 -5.81 6.68
N HIS A 127 1.73 -5.45 6.38
CA HIS A 127 0.58 -6.25 6.82
C HIS A 127 0.22 -7.40 5.86
N ASN A 128 0.72 -7.35 4.63
CA ASN A 128 0.37 -8.26 3.55
C ASN A 128 1.63 -8.68 2.74
N GLN A 129 2.79 -8.77 3.41
CA GLN A 129 4.11 -8.88 2.75
C GLN A 129 4.18 -10.03 1.75
N GLU A 130 3.74 -11.22 2.16
CA GLU A 130 3.80 -12.41 1.30
C GLU A 130 2.96 -12.24 0.03
N SER A 131 1.70 -11.84 0.16
CA SER A 131 0.82 -11.63 -0.99
C SER A 131 1.29 -10.48 -1.87
N TYR A 132 1.84 -9.41 -1.27
CA TYR A 132 2.42 -8.30 -2.00
C TYR A 132 3.63 -8.77 -2.79
N PHE A 133 4.62 -9.40 -2.16
CA PHE A 133 5.80 -9.94 -2.81
C PHE A 133 5.47 -10.94 -3.93
N PHE A 134 4.57 -11.90 -3.65
CA PHE A 134 4.17 -12.89 -4.65
C PHE A 134 3.42 -12.28 -5.84
N SER A 135 2.69 -11.17 -5.67
CA SER A 135 2.03 -10.52 -6.79
C SER A 135 3.03 -9.99 -7.82
N PHE A 136 4.21 -9.54 -7.40
CA PHE A 136 5.27 -9.01 -8.25
C PHE A 136 6.25 -10.07 -8.76
N LEU A 137 6.28 -11.27 -8.17
CA LEU A 137 7.22 -12.33 -8.53
C LEU A 137 7.24 -12.70 -10.04
N PRO A 138 6.10 -12.72 -10.76
CA PRO A 138 6.10 -12.96 -12.21
C PRO A 138 6.90 -11.91 -13.02
N TYR A 139 7.21 -10.76 -12.45
CA TYR A 139 7.86 -9.62 -13.09
C TYR A 139 9.27 -9.34 -12.51
N HIS A 140 9.91 -10.32 -11.89
CA HIS A 140 11.21 -10.13 -11.25
C HIS A 140 12.38 -9.74 -12.19
N GLU A 141 12.20 -9.86 -13.51
CA GLU A 141 13.20 -9.49 -14.51
C GLU A 141 13.05 -8.06 -15.07
N THR A 142 12.02 -7.33 -14.64
CA THR A 142 11.74 -5.95 -15.10
C THR A 142 12.11 -4.91 -14.05
#